data_AF-A0A7V9EKN4-F1
#
_entry.id   AF-A0A7V9EKN4-F1
#
_cell.length_a   1.000
_cell.length_b   1.000
_cell.length_c   1.000
_cell.angle_alpha   90.00
_cell.angle_beta   90.00
_cell.angle_gamma   90.00
#
_symmetry.space_group_name_H-M   'P 1'
#
loop_
_entity.id
_entity.type
_entity.pdbx_description
1 polymer ?
#
loop_
_entity_poly.entity_id
_entity_poly.type
_entity_poly.pdbx_seq_one_letter_code
_entity_poly.pdbx_strand_id
1 'polypeptide(L)'
;MLGVDVVDIERLRKTFERFPQLEDRLFNDEERAYCRSFPDPIERFAGTLAAKEAVIKALRLGPLVAWAQRIEISRAEGGEPTARVRGGGADREVNVSISHDGPVAVAVALSP
;
A
#
# COMPACT_ATOMS: atom_id res chain seq x y z
N MET A 1 -16.68 -0.42 -7.19
CA MET A 1 -16.09 0.95 -7.29
C MET A 1 -14.60 0.87 -7.61
N LEU A 2 -14.05 1.89 -8.28
CA LEU A 2 -12.62 1.97 -8.62
C LEU A 2 -11.91 2.98 -7.70
N GLY A 3 -10.69 2.65 -7.28
CA GLY A 3 -9.76 3.57 -6.63
C GLY A 3 -8.43 3.60 -7.38
N VAL A 4 -7.80 4.77 -7.44
CA VAL A 4 -6.46 4.95 -8.01
C VAL A 4 -5.66 5.89 -7.13
N ASP A 5 -4.37 5.61 -6.98
CA ASP A 5 -3.45 6.49 -6.27
C ASP A 5 -2.05 6.49 -6.88
N VAL A 6 -1.35 7.61 -6.72
CA VAL A 6 0.02 7.81 -7.21
C VAL A 6 0.86 8.39 -6.08
N VAL A 7 1.99 7.76 -5.82
CA VAL A 7 2.97 8.15 -4.81
C VAL A 7 4.27 8.56 -5.48
N ASP A 8 4.71 9.78 -5.18
CA ASP A 8 6.06 10.26 -5.52
C ASP A 8 7.08 9.58 -4.60
N ILE A 9 8.03 8.88 -5.20
CA ILE A 9 8.99 8.01 -4.51
C ILE A 9 9.98 8.83 -3.68
N GLU A 10 10.48 9.93 -4.24
CA GLU A 10 11.47 10.78 -3.59
C GLU A 10 10.85 11.59 -2.44
N ARG A 11 9.59 12.02 -2.60
CA ARG A 11 8.81 12.63 -1.52
C ARG A 11 8.59 11.64 -0.39
N LEU A 12 8.31 10.37 -0.68
CA LEU A 12 8.17 9.35 0.35
C LEU A 12 9.50 9.12 1.09
N ARG A 13 10.63 9.07 0.37
CA ARG A 13 11.98 8.98 0.95
C ARG A 13 12.21 10.06 2.00
N LYS A 14 12.04 11.33 1.61
CA LYS A 14 12.18 12.49 2.50
C LYS A 14 11.21 12.45 3.67
N THR A 15 10.02 11.91 3.46
CA THR A 15 9.00 11.76 4.50
C THR A 15 9.45 10.75 5.56
N PHE A 16 10.01 9.61 5.16
CA PHE A 16 10.54 8.61 6.11
C PHE A 16 11.80 9.09 6.82
N GLU A 17 12.69 9.81 6.13
CA GLU A 17 13.85 10.45 6.78
C GLU A 17 13.43 11.45 7.87
N ARG A 18 12.37 12.23 7.60
CA ARG A 18 11.85 13.22 8.56
C ARG A 18 11.01 12.58 9.67
N PHE A 19 10.29 11.51 9.36
CA PHE A 19 9.32 10.86 10.24
C PHE A 19 9.42 9.33 10.16
N PRO A 20 10.49 8.73 10.70
CA PRO A 20 10.76 7.29 10.55
C PRO A 20 9.63 6.41 11.14
N GLN A 21 8.94 6.90 12.17
CA GLN A 21 7.80 6.22 12.79
C GLN A 21 6.59 6.03 11.85
N LEU A 22 6.54 6.73 10.70
CA LEU A 22 5.46 6.54 9.73
C LEU A 22 5.51 5.15 9.09
N GLU A 23 6.69 4.55 8.98
CA GLU A 23 6.80 3.20 8.42
C GLU A 23 6.01 2.20 9.28
N ASP A 24 6.24 2.17 10.59
CA ASP A 24 5.53 1.27 11.51
C ASP A 24 4.03 1.61 11.62
N ARG A 25 3.64 2.85 11.34
CA ARG A 25 2.23 3.26 11.36
C ARG A 25 1.47 2.88 10.09
N LEU A 26 2.14 2.88 8.94
CA LEU A 26 1.50 2.69 7.63
C LEU A 26 1.61 1.26 7.11
N PHE A 27 2.63 0.51 7.52
CA PHE A 27 2.89 -0.83 7.03
C PHE A 27 2.89 -1.82 8.19
N ASN A 28 2.37 -3.02 7.96
CA ASN A 28 2.48 -4.13 8.90
C ASN A 28 3.86 -4.81 8.78
N ASP A 29 4.14 -5.76 9.67
CA ASP A 29 5.45 -6.41 9.75
C ASP A 29 5.81 -7.17 8.46
N GLU A 30 4.83 -7.84 7.85
CA GLU A 30 5.02 -8.61 6.60
C GLU A 30 5.31 -7.70 5.41
N GLU A 31 4.61 -6.57 5.29
CA GLU A 31 4.82 -5.57 4.26
C GLU A 31 6.19 -4.90 4.40
N ARG A 32 6.61 -4.58 5.64
CA ARG A 32 7.95 -4.03 5.91
C ARG A 32 9.02 -5.06 5.55
N ALA A 33 8.84 -6.32 5.94
CA ALA A 33 9.77 -7.40 5.58
C ALA A 33 9.88 -7.57 4.05
N TYR A 34 8.74 -7.58 3.35
CA TYR A 34 8.72 -7.62 1.89
C TYR A 34 9.47 -6.42 1.28
N CYS A 35 9.13 -5.19 1.65
CA CYS A 35 9.74 -4.00 1.06
C CYS A 35 11.26 -3.96 1.30
N ARG A 36 11.71 -4.36 2.49
CA ARG A 36 13.13 -4.38 2.88
C ARG A 36 13.93 -5.54 2.29
N SER A 37 13.28 -6.50 1.64
CA SER A 37 13.97 -7.58 0.93
C SER A 37 14.60 -7.13 -0.40
N PHE A 38 14.32 -5.92 -0.87
CA PHE A 38 14.83 -5.37 -2.12
C PHE A 38 16.00 -4.39 -1.88
N PRO A 39 16.92 -4.25 -2.86
CA PRO A 39 18.05 -3.32 -2.74
C PRO A 39 17.67 -1.86 -2.48
N ASP A 40 16.61 -1.37 -3.13
CA ASP A 40 15.99 -0.09 -2.80
C ASP A 40 14.55 -0.30 -2.30
N PRO A 41 14.35 -0.29 -0.97
CA PRO A 41 13.04 -0.54 -0.38
C PRO A 41 12.01 0.55 -0.71
N ILE A 42 12.44 1.78 -1.02
CA ILE A 42 11.50 2.91 -1.08
C ILE A 42 10.48 2.76 -2.21
N GLU A 43 10.88 2.17 -3.33
CA GLU A 43 9.97 1.92 -4.46
C GLU A 43 8.87 0.94 -4.06
N ARG A 44 9.22 -0.07 -3.27
CA ARG A 44 8.29 -1.09 -2.76
C ARG A 44 7.35 -0.50 -1.72
N PHE A 45 7.86 0.38 -0.86
CA PHE A 45 7.03 1.15 0.06
C PHE A 45 6.07 2.07 -0.67
N ALA A 46 6.53 2.78 -1.71
CA ALA A 46 5.68 3.67 -2.51
C ALA A 46 4.55 2.92 -3.21
N GLY A 47 4.86 1.79 -3.87
CA GLY A 47 3.82 0.96 -4.51
C GLY A 47 2.83 0.37 -3.51
N THR A 48 3.30 -0.07 -2.34
CA THR A 48 2.45 -0.61 -1.28
C THR A 48 1.56 0.48 -0.66
N LEU A 49 2.09 1.69 -0.48
CA LEU A 49 1.33 2.85 -0.01
C LEU A 49 0.24 3.25 -1.01
N ALA A 50 0.60 3.36 -2.29
CA ALA A 50 -0.35 3.64 -3.36
C ALA A 50 -1.49 2.60 -3.37
N ALA A 51 -1.17 1.32 -3.18
CA ALA A 51 -2.18 0.26 -3.10
C ALA A 51 -3.13 0.45 -1.92
N LYS A 52 -2.61 0.75 -0.72
CA LYS A 52 -3.45 1.04 0.46
C LYS A 52 -4.36 2.24 0.23
N GLU A 53 -3.87 3.33 -0.35
CA GLU A 53 -4.69 4.50 -0.67
C GLU A 53 -5.74 4.22 -1.75
N ALA A 54 -5.38 3.47 -2.80
CA ALA A 54 -6.32 3.04 -3.82
C ALA A 54 -7.46 2.19 -3.22
N VAL A 55 -7.15 1.27 -2.30
CA VAL A 55 -8.14 0.47 -1.57
C VAL A 55 -9.07 1.35 -0.72
N ILE A 56 -8.53 2.33 0.00
CA ILE A 56 -9.33 3.29 0.78
C ILE A 56 -10.32 4.02 -0.12
N LYS A 57 -9.88 4.49 -1.28
CA LYS A 57 -10.74 5.18 -2.25
C LYS A 57 -11.79 4.25 -2.84
N ALA A 58 -11.41 3.02 -3.21
CA ALA A 58 -12.32 2.03 -3.80
C ALA A 58 -13.43 1.61 -2.83
N LEU A 59 -13.11 1.47 -1.53
CA LEU A 59 -14.04 1.05 -0.48
C LEU A 59 -14.68 2.21 0.30
N ARG A 60 -14.36 3.47 -0.06
CA ARG A 60 -14.80 4.70 0.65
C ARG A 60 -14.54 4.64 2.16
N LEU A 61 -13.35 4.16 2.54
CA LEU A 61 -12.93 4.10 3.93
C LEU A 61 -12.52 5.49 4.46
N GLY A 62 -12.21 5.54 5.75
CA GLY A 62 -11.70 6.73 6.41
C GLY A 62 -10.24 7.03 6.07
N PRO A 63 -9.59 7.95 6.82
CA PRO A 63 -8.23 8.39 6.53
C PRO A 63 -7.21 7.24 6.62
N LEU A 64 -6.17 7.31 5.77
CA LEU A 64 -5.13 6.28 5.67
C LEU A 64 -4.56 5.87 7.03
N VAL A 65 -4.18 6.82 7.87
CA VAL A 65 -3.57 6.53 9.18
C VAL A 65 -4.49 5.69 10.10
N ALA A 66 -5.80 5.75 9.94
CA ALA A 66 -6.76 4.97 10.73
C ALA A 66 -6.97 3.54 10.18
N TRP A 67 -6.68 3.31 8.89
CA TRP A 67 -6.98 2.07 8.19
C TRP A 67 -5.74 1.31 7.70
N ALA A 68 -4.58 1.95 7.64
CA ALA A 68 -3.38 1.38 7.02
C ALA A 68 -2.97 0.03 7.64
N GLN A 69 -3.06 -0.11 8.96
CA GLN A 69 -2.77 -1.37 9.68
C GLN A 69 -3.84 -2.45 9.48
N ARG A 70 -5.03 -2.08 8.98
CA ARG A 70 -6.12 -3.02 8.67
C ARG A 70 -6.14 -3.43 7.21
N ILE A 71 -5.39 -2.74 6.35
CA ILE A 71 -5.29 -3.05 4.93
C ILE A 71 -3.94 -3.72 4.72
N GLU A 72 -3.94 -5.00 4.36
CA GLU A 72 -2.74 -5.80 4.16
C GLU A 72 -2.56 -6.03 2.66
N ILE A 73 -1.41 -5.61 2.12
CA ILE A 73 -1.02 -5.85 0.73
C ILE A 73 -0.05 -7.04 0.70
N SER A 74 -0.56 -8.19 0.30
CA SER A 74 0.22 -9.41 0.10
C SER A 74 0.52 -9.63 -1.38
N ARG A 75 1.49 -10.50 -1.68
CA ARG A 75 1.81 -10.93 -3.04
C ARG A 75 1.92 -12.45 -3.06
N ALA A 76 1.28 -13.11 -4.02
CA ALA A 76 1.42 -14.55 -4.23
C ALA A 76 2.84 -14.91 -4.73
N GLU A 77 3.18 -16.20 -4.80
CA GLU A 77 4.48 -16.67 -5.33
C GLU A 77 4.78 -16.16 -6.75
N GLY A 78 3.74 -15.91 -7.55
CA GLY A 78 3.84 -15.30 -8.88
C GLY A 78 4.00 -13.77 -8.89
N GLY A 79 4.07 -13.13 -7.72
CA GLY A 79 4.20 -11.67 -7.56
C GLY A 79 2.88 -10.89 -7.68
N GLU A 80 1.76 -11.56 -7.96
CA GLU A 80 0.44 -10.94 -8.07
C GLU A 80 0.03 -10.31 -6.72
N PRO A 81 -0.22 -8.98 -6.67
CA PRO A 81 -0.59 -8.32 -5.43
C PRO A 81 -2.09 -8.44 -5.15
N THR A 82 -2.43 -8.71 -3.89
CA THR A 82 -3.82 -8.74 -3.39
C THR A 82 -3.94 -7.90 -2.13
N ALA A 83 -5.10 -7.26 -1.93
CA ALA A 83 -5.37 -6.50 -0.72
C ALA A 83 -6.43 -7.19 0.14
N ARG A 84 -6.14 -7.39 1.43
CA ARG A 84 -7.11 -7.85 2.44
C ARG A 84 -7.40 -6.73 3.42
N VAL A 85 -8.67 -6.41 3.61
CA VAL A 85 -9.12 -5.38 4.57
C VAL A 85 -9.82 -6.04 5.74
N ARG A 86 -9.23 -5.88 6.94
CA ARG A 86 -9.76 -6.41 8.20
C ARG A 86 -10.73 -5.43 8.86
N GLY A 87 -11.89 -5.95 9.29
CA GLY A 87 -12.87 -5.23 10.12
C GLY A 87 -14.22 -4.92 9.44
N GLY A 88 -15.25 -4.69 10.25
CA GLY A 88 -16.62 -4.42 9.77
C GLY A 88 -17.49 -5.66 9.55
N GLY A 89 -17.20 -6.76 10.27
CA GLY A 89 -18.01 -7.99 10.28
C GLY A 89 -17.40 -9.16 9.52
N ALA A 90 -16.83 -8.92 8.33
CA ALA A 90 -16.08 -9.90 7.56
C ALA A 90 -14.92 -9.23 6.81
N ASP A 91 -13.83 -9.97 6.64
CA ASP A 91 -12.70 -9.50 5.85
C ASP A 91 -13.10 -9.35 4.38
N ARG A 92 -12.55 -8.33 3.72
CA ARG A 92 -12.80 -8.06 2.30
C ARG A 92 -11.53 -8.23 1.51
N GLU A 93 -11.61 -8.97 0.42
CA GLU A 93 -10.55 -9.04 -0.59
C GLU A 93 -10.82 -8.01 -1.69
N VAL A 94 -9.77 -7.32 -2.11
CA VAL A 94 -9.82 -6.27 -3.14
C VAL A 94 -8.71 -6.56 -4.14
N ASN A 95 -9.09 -6.64 -5.42
CA ASN A 95 -8.13 -6.79 -6.50
C ASN A 95 -7.36 -5.49 -6.66
N VAL A 96 -6.03 -5.59 -6.69
CA VAL A 96 -5.14 -4.45 -6.88
C VAL A 96 -4.14 -4.72 -7.98
N SER A 97 -3.70 -3.66 -8.66
CA SER A 97 -2.59 -3.70 -9.59
C SER A 97 -1.64 -2.56 -9.24
N ILE A 98 -0.33 -2.86 -9.21
CA ILE A 98 0.72 -1.93 -8.79
C ILE A 98 1.74 -1.85 -9.92
N SER A 99 2.15 -0.63 -10.24
CA SER A 99 3.25 -0.37 -11.17
C SER A 99 4.13 0.75 -10.62
N HIS A 100 5.38 0.80 -11.03
CA HIS A 100 6.26 1.91 -10.75
C HIS A 100 7.16 2.13 -11.96
N ASP A 101 7.41 3.38 -12.29
CA ASP A 101 8.36 3.79 -13.32
C ASP A 101 8.84 5.22 -13.04
N GLY A 102 10.13 5.45 -13.26
CA GLY A 102 10.79 6.70 -12.94
C GLY A 102 10.48 7.19 -11.51
N PRO A 103 9.94 8.41 -11.32
CA PRO A 103 9.78 9.01 -10.00
C PRO A 103 8.52 8.59 -9.24
N VAL A 104 7.67 7.72 -9.82
CA VAL A 104 6.33 7.44 -9.27
C VAL A 104 6.04 5.95 -9.14
N ALA A 105 5.27 5.64 -8.11
CA ALA A 105 4.53 4.39 -8.00
C ALA A 105 3.03 4.67 -8.12
N VAL A 106 2.30 3.80 -8.82
CA VAL A 106 0.86 3.90 -9.03
C VAL A 106 0.20 2.59 -8.64
N ALA A 107 -1.01 2.69 -8.09
CA ALA A 107 -1.84 1.53 -7.88
C ALA A 107 -3.31 1.80 -8.24
N VAL A 108 -3.97 0.75 -8.71
CA VAL A 108 -5.41 0.72 -8.96
C VAL A 108 -6.02 -0.37 -8.10
N ALA A 109 -7.20 -0.11 -7.54
CA ALA A 109 -7.97 -1.05 -6.75
C ALA A 109 -9.41 -1.15 -7.28
N LEU A 110 -9.92 -2.37 -7.39
CA LEU A 110 -11.30 -2.65 -7.77
C LEU A 110 -12.02 -3.28 -6.58
N SER A 111 -12.99 -2.55 -6.02
CA SER A 111 -13.88 -3.10 -5.00
C SER A 111 -14.64 -4.30 -5.57
N PRO A 112 -14.83 -5.38 -4.77
CA PRO A 112 -15.69 -6.50 -5.11
C PRO A 112 -17.15 -6.05 -5.33
#